data_AF-A0A2T4JFD9-F1
#
_entry.id   AF-A0A2T4JFD9-F1
#
_cell.length_a   1.000
_cell.length_b   1.000
_cell.length_c   1.000
_cell.angle_alpha   90.00
_cell.angle_beta   90.00
_cell.angle_gamma   90.00
#
_symmetry.space_group_name_H-M   'P 1'
#
loop_
_entity.id
_entity.type
_entity.pdbx_description
1 polymer ?
#
loop_
_entity_poly.entity_id
_entity_poly.type
_entity_poly.pdbx_seq_one_letter_code
_entity_poly.pdbx_strand_id
1 'polypeptide(L)'
;MSDDPRLRRLSEMADIVLQARSAELSRIAAAREALKAQLAALEAPRPAEGLSPAATALVSFDYETWASRRRADLNLQIAARQAEWLLHLDETRRAFGRAQVLHRLQAAERQKRRD
;
A
#
# COMPACT_ATOMS: atom_id res chain seq x y z
N MET A 1 14.00 -35.91 -21.01
CA MET A 1 13.97 -35.03 -19.83
C MET A 1 14.90 -33.83 -20.05
N SER A 2 14.35 -32.67 -20.42
CA SER A 2 14.85 -31.37 -19.95
C SER A 2 13.82 -30.30 -20.31
N ASP A 3 12.95 -29.98 -19.34
CA ASP A 3 12.35 -28.65 -19.19
C ASP A 3 13.56 -27.69 -19.15
N ASP A 4 13.69 -26.67 -20.01
CA ASP A 4 14.89 -25.82 -20.02
C ASP A 4 15.15 -25.32 -18.59
N PRO A 5 16.20 -25.85 -17.92
CA PRO A 5 16.39 -25.62 -16.50
C PRO A 5 16.71 -24.15 -16.21
N ARG A 6 17.19 -23.41 -17.22
CA ARG A 6 17.41 -21.96 -17.11
C ARG A 6 16.10 -21.21 -17.13
N LEU A 7 15.18 -21.55 -18.04
CA LEU A 7 13.86 -20.91 -18.13
C LEU A 7 13.03 -21.18 -16.87
N ARG A 8 13.05 -22.43 -16.38
CA ARG A 8 12.38 -22.78 -15.12
C ARG A 8 12.95 -21.99 -13.94
N ARG A 9 14.29 -21.92 -13.80
CA ARG A 9 14.95 -21.15 -12.75
C ARG A 9 14.64 -19.65 -12.84
N LEU A 10 14.61 -19.08 -14.05
CA LEU A 10 14.23 -17.68 -14.26
C LEU A 10 12.78 -17.42 -13.84
N SER A 11 11.86 -18.34 -14.15
CA SER A 11 10.47 -18.26 -13.72
C SER A 11 10.34 -18.30 -12.20
N GLU A 12 11.01 -19.25 -11.54
CA GLU A 12 11.05 -19.37 -10.08
C GLU A 12 11.60 -18.08 -9.44
N MET A 13 12.68 -17.51 -9.99
CA MET A 13 13.25 -16.24 -9.51
C MET A 13 12.28 -15.07 -9.71
N ALA A 14 11.58 -15.01 -10.84
CA ALA A 14 10.60 -13.96 -11.09
C ALA A 14 9.41 -14.03 -10.14
N ASP A 15 8.96 -15.23 -9.77
CA ASP A 15 7.91 -15.44 -8.78
C ASP A 15 8.35 -14.97 -7.39
N ILE A 16 9.57 -15.27 -6.95
CA ILE A 16 10.13 -14.78 -5.69
C ILE A 16 10.16 -13.24 -5.67
N VAL A 17 10.62 -12.62 -6.77
CA VAL A 17 10.66 -11.15 -6.88
C VAL A 17 9.25 -10.57 -6.83
N LEU A 18 8.29 -11.16 -7.55
CA LEU A 18 6.90 -10.72 -7.53
C LEU A 18 6.30 -10.82 -6.12
N GLN A 19 6.52 -11.93 -5.42
CA GLN A 19 6.05 -12.14 -4.05
C GLN A 19 6.62 -11.08 -3.10
N ALA A 20 7.94 -10.84 -3.15
CA ALA A 20 8.59 -9.85 -2.31
C ALA A 20 8.05 -8.44 -2.55
N ARG A 21 7.89 -8.04 -3.82
CA ARG A 21 7.35 -6.71 -4.17
C ARG A 21 5.89 -6.56 -3.78
N SER A 22 5.08 -7.62 -3.94
CA SER A 22 3.66 -7.60 -3.55
C SER A 22 3.49 -7.51 -2.03
N ALA A 23 4.35 -8.18 -1.25
CA ALA A 23 4.36 -8.09 0.21
C ALA A 23 4.70 -6.66 0.65
N GLU A 24 5.72 -6.06 0.04
CA GLU A 24 6.12 -4.68 0.34
C GLU A 24 5.04 -3.65 -0.04
N LEU A 25 4.42 -3.80 -1.21
CA LEU A 25 3.30 -2.98 -1.63
C LEU A 25 2.13 -3.05 -0.64
N SER A 26 1.83 -4.26 -0.14
CA SER A 26 0.78 -4.49 0.87
C SER A 26 1.13 -3.80 2.20
N ARG A 27 2.39 -3.87 2.62
CA ARG A 27 2.88 -3.21 3.85
C ARG A 27 2.71 -1.69 3.77
N ILE A 28 3.09 -1.08 2.64
CA ILE A 28 2.95 0.37 2.42
C ILE A 28 1.49 0.77 2.35
N ALA A 29 0.65 -0.02 1.67
CA ALA A 29 -0.78 0.22 1.60
C ALA A 29 -1.42 0.19 3.01
N ALA A 30 -1.08 -0.80 3.83
CA ALA A 30 -1.57 -0.90 5.21
C ALA A 30 -1.15 0.30 6.06
N ALA A 31 0.10 0.75 5.96
CA ALA A 31 0.57 1.93 6.68
C ALA A 31 -0.19 3.20 6.27
N ARG A 32 -0.48 3.36 4.97
CA ARG A 32 -1.30 4.47 4.46
C ARG A 32 -2.74 4.41 4.97
N GLU A 33 -3.38 3.25 4.96
CA GLU A 33 -4.74 3.11 5.48
C GLU A 33 -4.82 3.37 6.98
N ALA A 34 -3.79 2.99 7.76
CA ALA A 34 -3.72 3.33 9.18
C ALA A 34 -3.67 4.85 9.42
N LEU A 35 -2.95 5.60 8.58
CA LEU A 35 -2.91 7.08 8.68
C LEU A 35 -4.26 7.71 8.34
N LYS A 36 -4.95 7.20 7.31
CA LYS A 36 -6.30 7.65 6.96
C LYS A 36 -7.31 7.36 8.07
N ALA A 37 -7.20 6.20 8.72
CA ALA A 37 -8.05 5.87 9.87
C ALA A 37 -7.82 6.85 11.04
N GLN A 38 -6.57 7.25 11.30
CA GLN A 38 -6.27 8.29 12.29
C GLN A 38 -6.88 9.65 11.90
N LEU A 39 -6.82 10.02 10.63
CA LEU A 39 -7.43 11.26 10.14
C LEU A 39 -8.95 11.23 10.34
N ALA A 40 -9.61 10.14 9.94
CA ALA A 40 -11.05 9.96 10.15
C ALA A 40 -11.45 10.00 11.63
N ALA A 41 -10.61 9.48 12.53
CA ALA A 41 -10.86 9.53 13.97
C ALA A 41 -10.78 10.96 14.54
N LEU A 42 -10.02 11.87 13.92
CA LEU A 42 -10.00 13.29 14.30
C LEU A 42 -11.25 14.05 13.85
N GLU A 43 -11.93 13.56 12.81
CA GLU A 43 -13.14 14.19 12.26
C GLU A 43 -14.41 13.67 12.95
N ALA A 44 -14.28 12.63 13.78
CA ALA A 44 -15.41 12.06 14.50
C ALA A 44 -15.98 13.07 15.52
N PRO A 45 -17.31 13.32 15.51
CA PRO A 45 -17.93 14.25 16.45
C PRO A 45 -17.73 13.77 17.89
N ARG A 46 -17.35 14.70 18.77
CA ARG A 46 -17.13 14.41 20.20
C ARG A 46 -18.31 14.98 21.02
N PRO A 47 -18.94 14.18 21.90
CA PRO A 47 -19.96 14.70 22.79
C PRO A 47 -19.32 15.64 23.83
N ALA A 48 -19.89 16.84 23.99
CA ALA A 48 -19.53 17.78 25.04
C ALA A 48 -20.54 17.62 26.18
N GLU A 49 -20.17 16.89 27.23
CA GLU A 49 -21.04 16.63 28.38
C GLU A 49 -20.59 17.44 29.60
N GLY A 50 -21.56 18.02 30.32
CA GLY A 50 -21.36 18.56 31.67
C GLY A 50 -20.64 19.92 31.78
N LEU A 51 -20.30 20.58 30.68
CA LEU A 51 -19.62 21.90 30.68
C LEU A 51 -20.60 23.07 30.54
N SER A 52 -20.26 24.22 31.14
CA SER A 52 -20.96 25.47 30.87
C SER A 52 -20.73 25.92 29.42
N PRO A 53 -21.63 26.72 28.81
CA PRO A 53 -21.47 27.15 27.42
C PRO A 53 -20.12 27.84 27.12
N ALA A 54 -19.63 28.66 28.05
CA ALA A 54 -18.33 29.33 27.93
C ALA A 54 -17.15 28.32 27.99
N ALA A 55 -17.23 27.32 28.88
CA ALA A 55 -16.22 26.28 28.97
C ALA A 55 -16.22 25.37 27.72
N THR A 56 -17.41 25.03 27.20
CA THR A 56 -17.55 24.29 25.94
C THR A 56 -16.89 25.02 24.78
N ALA A 57 -17.16 26.33 24.63
CA ALA A 57 -16.58 27.13 23.54
C ALA A 57 -15.05 27.17 23.59
N LEU A 58 -14.46 27.35 24.78
CA LEU A 58 -13.01 27.36 24.96
C LEU A 58 -12.39 26.01 24.62
N VAL A 59 -12.96 24.91 25.13
CA VAL A 59 -12.49 23.55 24.85
C VAL A 59 -12.58 23.22 23.36
N SER A 60 -13.67 23.62 22.69
CA SER A 60 -13.82 23.46 21.25
C SER A 60 -12.75 24.23 20.47
N PHE A 61 -12.45 25.47 20.85
CA PHE A 61 -11.43 26.28 20.18
C PHE A 61 -10.02 25.70 20.32
N ASP A 62 -9.64 25.30 21.53
CA ASP A 62 -8.33 24.68 21.79
C ASP A 62 -8.20 23.35 21.05
N TYR A 63 -9.27 22.55 21.05
CA TYR A 63 -9.33 21.31 20.30
C TYR A 63 -9.16 21.56 18.79
N GLU A 64 -9.89 22.50 18.19
CA GLU A 64 -9.78 22.77 16.75
C GLU A 64 -8.39 23.29 16.35
N THR A 65 -7.76 24.08 17.21
CA THR A 65 -6.38 24.55 17.00
C THR A 65 -5.41 23.37 16.97
N TRP A 66 -5.52 22.45 17.92
CA TRP A 66 -4.72 21.23 17.95
C TRP A 66 -5.03 20.29 16.77
N ALA A 67 -6.31 20.04 16.50
CA ALA A 67 -6.79 19.14 15.46
C ALA A 67 -6.35 19.63 14.08
N SER A 68 -6.37 20.94 13.83
CA SER A 68 -5.91 21.52 12.56
C SER A 68 -4.42 21.26 12.30
N ARG A 69 -3.57 21.41 13.32
CA ARG A 69 -2.14 21.06 13.19
C ARG A 69 -1.94 19.57 12.94
N ARG A 70 -2.69 18.72 13.65
CA ARG A 70 -2.60 17.27 13.50
C ARG A 70 -3.11 16.80 12.13
N ARG A 71 -4.19 17.39 11.61
CA ARG A 71 -4.70 17.13 10.24
C ARG A 71 -3.64 17.46 9.19
N ALA A 72 -2.97 18.61 9.32
CA ALA A 72 -1.91 19.00 8.38
C ALA A 72 -0.73 18.01 8.38
N ASP A 73 -0.28 17.60 9.56
CA ASP A 73 0.78 16.58 9.74
C ASP A 73 0.38 15.22 9.13
N LEU A 74 -0.81 14.72 9.44
CA LEU A 74 -1.30 13.45 8.88
C LEU A 74 -1.44 13.52 7.36
N ASN A 75 -1.94 14.63 6.81
CA ASN A 75 -2.06 14.80 5.35
C ASN A 75 -0.70 14.78 4.66
N LEU A 76 0.33 15.40 5.24
CA LEU A 76 1.70 15.33 4.72
C LEU A 76 2.22 13.89 4.72
N GLN A 77 2.01 13.16 5.81
CA GLN A 77 2.42 11.76 5.91
C GLN A 77 1.67 10.87 4.90
N ILE A 78 0.36 11.07 4.73
CA ILE A 78 -0.46 10.35 3.74
C ILE A 78 0.06 10.64 2.33
N ALA A 79 0.39 11.90 2.00
CA ALA A 79 0.94 12.26 0.71
C ALA A 79 2.29 11.57 0.45
N ALA A 80 3.19 11.55 1.43
CA ALA A 80 4.46 10.84 1.33
C ALA A 80 4.25 9.33 1.09
N ARG A 81 3.36 8.69 1.85
CA ARG A 81 3.02 7.27 1.67
C ARG A 81 2.32 6.98 0.34
N GLN A 82 1.54 7.93 -0.17
CA GLN A 82 0.92 7.83 -1.49
C GLN A 82 1.98 7.79 -2.60
N ALA A 83 3.00 8.66 -2.52
CA ALA A 83 4.10 8.67 -3.46
C ALA A 83 4.90 7.35 -3.41
N GLU A 84 5.24 6.89 -2.20
CA GLU A 84 5.90 5.59 -1.99
C GLU A 84 5.07 4.43 -2.59
N TRP A 85 3.76 4.40 -2.31
CA TRP A 85 2.86 3.38 -2.85
C TRP A 85 2.84 3.36 -4.38
N LEU A 86 2.80 4.52 -5.04
CA LEU A 86 2.82 4.61 -6.50
C LEU A 86 4.11 4.03 -7.11
N LEU A 87 5.26 4.30 -6.47
CA LEU A 87 6.55 3.74 -6.90
C LEU A 87 6.55 2.22 -6.79
N HIS A 88 6.17 1.68 -5.63
CA HIS A 88 6.13 0.24 -5.41
C HIS A 88 5.06 -0.47 -6.27
N LEU A 89 3.97 0.21 -6.59
CA LEU A 89 2.94 -0.30 -7.50
C LEU A 89 3.50 -0.51 -8.91
N ASP A 90 4.26 0.47 -9.44
CA ASP A 90 4.89 0.34 -10.75
C ASP A 90 5.90 -0.81 -10.78
N GLU A 91 6.76 -0.91 -9.76
CA GLU A 91 7.72 -2.01 -9.64
C GLU A 91 7.04 -3.38 -9.59
N THR A 92 5.95 -3.49 -8.82
CA THR A 92 5.16 -4.72 -8.69
C THR A 92 4.51 -5.09 -10.02
N ARG A 93 3.96 -4.12 -10.75
CA ARG A 93 3.41 -4.33 -12.10
C ARG A 93 4.48 -4.86 -13.07
N ARG A 94 5.68 -4.31 -13.04
CA ARG A 94 6.80 -4.79 -13.87
C ARG A 94 7.25 -6.20 -13.47
N ALA A 95 7.30 -6.52 -12.18
CA ALA A 95 7.61 -7.86 -11.69
C ALA A 95 6.54 -8.87 -12.15
N PHE A 96 5.27 -8.49 -12.03
CA PHE A 96 4.13 -9.30 -12.48
C PHE A 96 4.21 -9.59 -13.97
N GLY A 97 4.42 -8.56 -14.80
CA GLY A 97 4.53 -8.73 -16.25
C GLY A 97 5.68 -9.68 -16.63
N ARG A 98 6.84 -9.54 -15.97
CA ARG A 98 7.99 -10.44 -16.20
C ARG A 98 7.70 -11.89 -15.82
N ALA A 99 7.10 -12.11 -14.65
CA ALA A 99 6.68 -13.46 -14.23
C ALA A 99 5.68 -14.05 -15.24
N GLN A 100 4.67 -13.28 -15.66
CA GLN A 100 3.67 -13.73 -16.63
C GLN A 100 4.28 -14.13 -17.97
N VAL A 101 5.24 -13.36 -18.49
CA VAL A 101 5.94 -13.70 -19.74
C VAL A 101 6.73 -15.00 -19.59
N LEU A 102 7.47 -15.17 -18.48
CA LEU A 102 8.25 -16.38 -18.23
C LEU A 102 7.36 -17.63 -18.10
N HIS A 103 6.23 -17.53 -17.40
CA HIS A 103 5.23 -18.60 -17.31
C HIS A 103 4.69 -18.99 -18.70
N ARG A 104 4.39 -18.00 -19.56
CA ARG A 104 3.92 -18.25 -20.93
C ARG A 104 4.98 -18.91 -21.80
N LEU A 105 6.24 -18.46 -21.71
CA LEU A 105 7.35 -19.08 -22.45
C LEU A 105 7.56 -20.53 -22.01
N GLN A 106 7.49 -20.80 -20.71
CA GLN A 106 7.62 -22.16 -20.17
C GLN A 106 6.47 -23.07 -20.65
N ALA A 107 5.23 -22.55 -20.69
CA ALA A 107 4.09 -23.28 -21.23
C ALA A 107 4.24 -23.56 -22.74
N ALA A 108 4.68 -22.58 -23.52
CA ALA A 108 4.89 -22.73 -24.96
C ALA A 108 6.00 -23.74 -25.28
N GLU A 109 7.09 -23.74 -24.51
CA GLU A 109 8.19 -24.70 -24.66
C GLU A 109 7.75 -26.14 -24.36
N ARG A 110 6.85 -26.32 -23.38
CA ARG A 110 6.24 -27.63 -23.10
C ARG A 110 5.32 -28.10 -24.21
N GLN A 111 4.57 -27.19 -24.84
CA GLN A 111 3.66 -27.52 -25.93
C GLN A 111 4.41 -27.93 -27.21
N LYS A 112 5.43 -27.16 -27.62
CA LYS A 112 6.27 -27.47 -28.80
C LYS A 112 6.96 -28.84 -28.74
N ARG A 113 7.07 -29.43 -27.56
CA ARG A 113 7.69 -30.74 -27.33
C ARG A 113 6.69 -31.89 -27.30
N ARG A 114 5.39 -31.58 -27.26
CA ARG A 114 4.30 -32.56 -27.32
C ARG A 114 3.84 -32.80 -28.75
N ASP A 115 3.97 -31.79 -29.60
CA ASP A 115 3.72 -31.83 -31.04
C ASP A 115 4.98 -32.29 -31.81
#